data_AF-A0A1X6MZ65-F1
#
_entry.id   AF-A0A1X6MZ65-F1
#
_cell.length_a   1.000
_cell.length_b   1.000
_cell.length_c   1.000
_cell.angle_alpha   90.00
_cell.angle_beta   90.00
_cell.angle_gamma   90.00
#
_symmetry.space_group_name_H-M   'P 1'
#
loop_
_entity.id
_entity.type
_entity.pdbx_description
1 polymer ?
#
loop_
_entity_poly.entity_id
_entity_poly.type
_entity_poly.pdbx_seq_one_letter_code
_entity_poly.pdbx_strand_id
1 'polypeptide(L)'
;MSPPASSSSPKSPVLNRDPLLAGMSSAPTEVTSGVAATITAMKGSLGDLSTMFDNISEQTKRMEQMGGHVETAQSINGVRKRMHAHGQKHANQIQEIKDLLQEVLQKDVIEHLSRLIEADISSQIDDLVKKEVEQLLPDCLPKELQDEVASYKQQLAEVERNLHNSESRRFNAQLRTSRMTDPLHTIYKKDGSVSDGFPKDLGGLFQLDDETAKILMKEYDLADISESRERNVNRFMQFCGVTYQLVPSSPGVRSPTKSRVPVVIERAGTPAQW
;
A
#
# COMPACT_ATOMS: atom_id res chain seq x y z
N MET A 1 -20.31 61.91 25.05
CA MET A 1 -20.02 61.59 26.47
C MET A 1 -19.50 60.16 26.50
N SER A 2 -18.19 60.06 26.71
CA SER A 2 -17.39 58.86 26.98
C SER A 2 -17.51 58.47 28.48
N PRO A 3 -16.77 57.50 29.07
CA PRO A 3 -16.22 56.20 28.62
C PRO A 3 -16.37 55.09 29.74
N PRO A 4 -15.34 54.30 30.20
CA PRO A 4 -15.11 52.89 29.81
C PRO A 4 -14.71 51.95 30.99
N ALA A 5 -14.36 50.69 30.69
CA ALA A 5 -13.34 49.91 31.41
C ALA A 5 -12.79 48.87 30.42
N SER A 6 -11.51 48.89 30.00
CA SER A 6 -10.30 48.45 30.74
C SER A 6 -10.40 46.98 31.17
N SER A 7 -9.43 46.08 31.06
CA SER A 7 -8.06 46.03 30.54
C SER A 7 -7.54 44.64 30.97
N SER A 8 -6.81 43.90 30.14
CA SER A 8 -5.62 43.12 30.58
C SER A 8 -5.11 42.17 29.49
N SER A 9 -3.97 42.53 28.91
CA SER A 9 -2.89 41.58 28.61
C SER A 9 -2.17 41.27 29.94
N PRO A 10 -1.39 40.16 30.10
CA PRO A 10 -0.11 39.99 29.38
C PRO A 10 0.34 38.52 29.15
N LYS A 11 1.50 38.41 28.48
CA LYS A 11 2.55 37.36 28.52
C LYS A 11 2.71 36.46 27.29
N SER A 12 3.76 36.78 26.55
CA SER A 12 4.58 35.85 25.77
C SER A 12 5.29 34.84 26.69
N PRO A 13 5.59 33.64 26.18
CA PRO A 13 6.96 33.08 26.24
C PRO A 13 7.38 32.45 24.90
N VAL A 14 8.56 32.80 24.36
CA VAL A 14 9.81 32.03 24.37
C VAL A 14 9.75 30.65 23.65
N LEU A 15 10.45 30.62 22.50
CA LEU A 15 11.27 29.54 21.90
C LEU A 15 11.27 28.17 22.61
N ASN A 16 10.87 27.10 21.91
CA ASN A 16 11.81 26.02 21.55
C ASN A 16 11.20 24.95 20.60
N ARG A 17 12.05 24.62 19.61
CA ARG A 17 12.26 23.39 18.83
C ARG A 17 11.50 22.10 19.18
N ASP A 18 10.86 21.53 18.13
CA ASP A 18 10.95 20.16 17.53
C ASP A 18 10.94 18.88 18.41
N PRO A 19 10.71 17.68 17.86
CA PRO A 19 10.18 17.25 16.54
C PRO A 19 9.02 16.22 16.69
N LEU A 20 8.48 15.64 15.60
CA LEU A 20 8.12 14.20 15.46
C LEU A 20 7.38 13.91 14.13
N LEU A 21 8.05 13.10 13.28
CA LEU A 21 7.58 12.00 12.41
C LEU A 21 6.44 12.22 11.39
N ALA A 22 6.44 11.60 10.20
CA ALA A 22 7.35 10.66 9.53
C ALA A 22 6.86 10.40 8.09
N GLY A 23 7.79 9.97 7.22
CA GLY A 23 7.53 9.51 5.86
C GLY A 23 7.67 10.67 4.87
N MET A 24 8.69 10.79 4.04
CA MET A 24 9.41 9.76 3.30
C MET A 24 10.84 10.25 3.09
N SER A 25 11.82 9.51 3.61
CA SER A 25 13.23 9.73 3.29
C SER A 25 13.85 8.35 3.04
N SER A 26 14.02 8.04 1.77
CA SER A 26 14.93 7.00 1.33
C SER A 26 15.47 7.40 -0.05
N ALA A 27 16.78 7.69 -0.07
CA ALA A 27 17.67 8.00 -1.19
C ALA A 27 17.55 9.43 -1.78
N PRO A 28 18.66 10.22 -1.80
CA PRO A 28 19.92 9.84 -2.44
C PRO A 28 21.17 10.09 -1.57
N THR A 29 21.14 9.73 -0.28
CA THR A 29 22.30 9.94 0.62
C THR A 29 23.32 8.80 0.62
N GLU A 30 22.98 7.63 0.08
CA GLU A 30 23.92 6.49 0.05
C GLU A 30 25.04 6.68 -0.97
N VAL A 31 24.76 7.33 -2.10
CA VAL A 31 25.75 7.54 -3.15
C VAL A 31 26.80 8.58 -2.72
N THR A 32 26.41 9.64 -2.01
CA THR A 32 27.34 10.67 -1.51
C THR A 32 28.17 10.18 -0.32
N SER A 33 27.59 9.35 0.55
CA SER A 33 28.31 8.68 1.65
C SER A 33 29.33 7.66 1.14
N GLY A 34 28.96 6.85 0.15
CA GLY A 34 29.88 5.91 -0.51
C GLY A 34 31.07 6.63 -1.16
N VAL A 35 30.82 7.76 -1.84
CA VAL A 35 31.89 8.57 -2.44
C VAL A 35 32.77 9.21 -1.35
N ALA A 36 32.21 9.74 -0.26
CA ALA A 36 33.00 10.27 0.85
C ALA A 36 33.86 9.20 1.54
N ALA A 37 33.34 7.98 1.68
CA ALA A 37 34.07 6.84 2.22
C ALA A 37 35.22 6.42 1.29
N THR A 38 35.00 6.38 -0.03
CA THR A 38 36.08 6.08 -1.01
C THR A 38 37.17 7.15 -1.02
N ILE A 39 36.83 8.45 -0.92
CA ILE A 39 37.82 9.53 -0.83
C ILE A 39 38.64 9.43 0.47
N THR A 40 38.00 9.06 1.57
CA THR A 40 38.67 8.89 2.87
C THR A 40 39.62 7.68 2.83
N ALA A 41 39.18 6.57 2.22
CA ALA A 41 40.01 5.39 1.99
C ALA A 41 41.21 5.69 1.07
N MET A 42 41.00 6.47 -0.01
CA MET A 42 42.08 6.90 -0.91
C MET A 42 43.07 7.85 -0.21
N LYS A 43 42.59 8.75 0.66
CA LYS A 43 43.47 9.59 1.50
C LYS A 43 44.29 8.76 2.48
N GLY A 44 43.67 7.74 3.10
CA GLY A 44 44.35 6.77 3.95
C GLY A 44 45.46 6.03 3.20
N SER A 45 45.16 5.49 2.01
CA SER A 45 46.18 4.82 1.20
C SER A 45 47.29 5.75 0.73
N LEU A 46 46.99 7.04 0.51
CA LEU A 46 48.02 8.05 0.18
C LEU A 46 48.95 8.32 1.36
N GLY A 47 48.40 8.36 2.57
CA GLY A 47 49.17 8.47 3.82
C GLY A 47 50.05 7.24 4.04
N ASP A 48 49.51 6.05 3.82
CA ASP A 48 50.26 4.79 3.92
C ASP A 48 51.36 4.70 2.86
N LEU A 49 51.12 5.18 1.63
CA LEU A 49 52.17 5.25 0.61
C LEU A 49 53.28 6.23 0.98
N SER A 50 52.94 7.34 1.65
CA SER A 50 53.91 8.33 2.14
C SER A 50 54.79 7.73 3.24
N THR A 51 54.20 7.02 4.21
CA THR A 51 54.97 6.37 5.27
C THR A 51 55.82 5.22 4.73
N MET A 52 55.33 4.48 3.73
CA MET A 52 56.13 3.48 3.03
C MET A 52 57.33 4.11 2.29
N PHE A 53 57.15 5.31 1.71
CA PHE A 53 58.23 6.05 1.06
C PHE A 53 59.28 6.57 2.06
N ASP A 54 58.85 7.04 3.22
CA ASP A 54 59.77 7.46 4.29
C ASP A 54 60.59 6.28 4.81
N ASN A 55 59.96 5.11 4.97
CA ASN A 55 60.64 3.87 5.35
C ASN A 55 61.62 3.40 4.28
N ILE A 56 61.26 3.46 3.00
CA ILE A 56 62.17 3.13 1.88
C ILE A 56 63.31 4.15 1.79
N SER A 57 63.05 5.43 2.05
CA SER A 57 64.06 6.49 2.08
C SER A 57 65.07 6.25 3.21
N GLU A 58 64.60 5.84 4.39
CA GLU A 58 65.46 5.45 5.51
C GLU A 58 66.25 4.16 5.21
N GLN A 59 65.62 3.16 4.59
CA GLN A 59 66.30 1.95 4.10
C GLN A 59 67.35 2.26 3.03
N THR A 60 67.06 3.21 2.14
CA THR A 60 67.97 3.67 1.08
C THR A 60 69.19 4.36 1.68
N LYS A 61 69.00 5.20 2.72
CA LYS A 61 70.12 5.80 3.47
C LYS A 61 71.00 4.75 4.15
N ARG A 62 70.41 3.66 4.66
CA ARG A 62 71.18 2.52 5.21
C ARG A 62 71.91 1.73 4.12
N MET A 63 71.37 1.68 2.90
CA MET A 63 71.98 0.96 1.76
C MET A 63 73.06 1.80 1.04
N GLU A 64 72.95 3.12 1.08
CA GLU A 64 73.97 4.11 0.67
C GLU A 64 75.26 3.96 1.50
N GLN A 65 75.16 3.58 2.78
CA GLN A 65 76.31 3.18 3.60
C GLN A 65 76.96 1.85 3.17
N MET A 66 76.30 1.03 2.35
CA MET A 66 76.81 -0.28 1.88
C MET A 66 77.31 -0.29 0.42
N GLY A 67 77.43 0.85 -0.26
CA GLY A 67 78.22 0.97 -1.49
C GLY A 67 77.61 0.38 -2.78
N GLY A 68 76.30 0.15 -2.84
CA GLY A 68 75.58 -0.24 -4.07
C GLY A 68 74.91 0.96 -4.77
N HIS A 69 75.71 1.88 -5.33
CA HIS A 69 75.25 3.27 -5.52
C HIS A 69 74.69 3.67 -6.91
N VAL A 70 74.86 2.84 -7.95
CA VAL A 70 74.40 3.09 -9.33
C VAL A 70 72.87 3.17 -9.51
N GLU A 71 72.28 2.00 -9.33
CA GLU A 71 71.02 1.61 -9.98
C GLU A 71 69.78 1.93 -9.14
N THR A 72 69.93 1.98 -7.81
CA THR A 72 68.84 2.26 -6.87
C THR A 72 68.35 3.70 -6.96
N ALA A 73 69.26 4.68 -7.08
CA ALA A 73 68.91 6.10 -7.17
C ALA A 73 68.15 6.43 -8.47
N GLN A 74 68.51 5.79 -9.58
CA GLN A 74 67.80 5.93 -10.85
C GLN A 74 66.39 5.32 -10.77
N SER A 75 66.27 4.18 -10.08
CA SER A 75 64.98 3.52 -9.85
C SER A 75 64.02 4.38 -9.01
N ILE A 76 64.52 5.04 -7.96
CA ILE A 76 63.73 5.94 -7.10
C ILE A 76 63.24 7.17 -7.88
N ASN A 77 64.10 7.80 -8.69
CA ASN A 77 63.68 8.91 -9.55
C ASN A 77 62.66 8.49 -10.61
N GLY A 78 62.79 7.27 -11.15
CA GLY A 78 61.81 6.68 -12.06
C GLY A 78 60.45 6.43 -11.40
N VAL A 79 60.44 5.97 -10.14
CA VAL A 79 59.20 5.83 -9.36
C VAL A 79 58.57 7.19 -9.07
N ARG A 80 59.36 8.20 -8.67
CA ARG A 80 58.86 9.55 -8.38
C ARG A 80 58.23 10.22 -9.60
N LYS A 81 58.87 10.09 -10.77
CA LYS A 81 58.35 10.61 -12.04
C LYS A 81 57.05 9.91 -12.45
N ARG A 82 56.98 8.58 -12.29
CA ARG A 82 55.76 7.81 -12.52
C ARG A 82 54.65 8.20 -11.53
N MET A 83 54.97 8.44 -10.27
CA MET A 83 53.99 8.86 -9.26
C MET A 83 53.42 10.25 -9.56
N HIS A 84 54.25 11.22 -9.97
CA HIS A 84 53.76 12.53 -10.38
C HIS A 84 52.88 12.46 -11.64
N ALA A 85 53.30 11.69 -12.65
CA ALA A 85 52.48 11.46 -13.85
C ALA A 85 51.14 10.79 -13.49
N HIS A 86 51.15 9.83 -12.56
CA HIS A 86 49.95 9.17 -12.10
C HIS A 86 49.05 10.11 -11.28
N GLY A 87 49.63 10.94 -10.41
CA GLY A 87 48.92 11.95 -9.62
C GLY A 87 48.22 12.98 -10.50
N GLN A 88 48.88 13.46 -11.56
CA GLN A 88 48.23 14.34 -12.56
C GLN A 88 47.10 13.61 -13.28
N LYS A 89 47.30 12.36 -13.68
CA LYS A 89 46.25 11.56 -14.33
C LYS A 89 45.03 11.41 -13.41
N HIS A 90 45.24 11.09 -12.14
CA HIS A 90 44.17 10.98 -11.15
C HIS A 90 43.46 12.30 -10.91
N ALA A 91 44.19 13.42 -10.82
CA ALA A 91 43.58 14.73 -10.68
C ALA A 91 42.66 15.06 -11.87
N ASN A 92 43.10 14.75 -13.10
CA ASN A 92 42.29 14.93 -14.29
C ASN A 92 41.05 14.03 -14.29
N GLN A 93 41.20 12.76 -13.91
CA GLN A 93 40.08 11.81 -13.81
C GLN A 93 39.05 12.24 -12.76
N ILE A 94 39.51 12.74 -11.61
CA ILE A 94 38.62 13.27 -10.56
C ILE A 94 37.85 14.49 -11.09
N GLN A 95 38.51 15.36 -11.86
CA GLN A 95 37.86 16.51 -12.45
C GLN A 95 36.79 16.09 -13.49
N GLU A 96 37.11 15.13 -14.36
CA GLU A 96 36.14 14.57 -15.33
C GLU A 96 34.92 13.96 -14.63
N ILE A 97 35.13 13.19 -13.55
CA ILE A 97 34.03 12.61 -12.76
C ILE A 97 33.17 13.71 -12.14
N LYS A 98 33.80 14.77 -11.62
CA LYS A 98 33.07 15.91 -11.03
C LYS A 98 32.21 16.62 -12.06
N ASP A 99 32.75 16.84 -13.25
CA ASP A 99 32.03 17.52 -14.33
C ASP A 99 30.86 16.67 -14.83
N LEU A 100 31.05 15.35 -14.99
CA LEU A 100 29.97 14.42 -15.32
C LEU A 100 28.89 14.37 -14.23
N LEU A 101 29.29 14.31 -12.96
CA LEU A 101 28.35 14.30 -11.84
C LEU A 101 27.54 15.59 -11.78
N GLN A 102 28.17 16.74 -12.04
CA GLN A 102 27.48 18.02 -12.09
C GLN A 102 26.47 18.07 -13.24
N GLU A 103 26.84 17.57 -14.42
CA GLU A 103 25.94 17.54 -15.58
C GLU A 103 24.73 16.62 -15.35
N VAL A 104 24.96 15.40 -14.85
CA VAL A 104 23.89 14.44 -14.55
C VAL A 104 22.97 14.99 -13.45
N LEU A 105 23.54 15.50 -12.35
CA LEU A 105 22.73 16.05 -11.26
C LEU A 105 21.90 17.26 -11.71
N GLN A 106 22.48 18.16 -12.51
CA GLN A 106 21.72 19.30 -13.03
C GLN A 106 20.58 18.87 -13.94
N LYS A 107 20.82 17.93 -14.87
CA LYS A 107 19.79 17.42 -15.77
C LYS A 107 18.69 16.69 -15.00
N ASP A 108 19.06 15.78 -14.10
CA ASP A 108 18.10 14.99 -13.33
C ASP A 108 17.26 15.87 -12.39
N VAL A 109 17.87 16.86 -11.74
CA VAL A 109 17.14 17.80 -10.87
C VAL A 109 16.18 18.64 -11.68
N ILE A 110 16.60 19.18 -12.83
CA ILE A 110 15.73 19.98 -13.69
C ILE A 110 14.58 19.12 -14.19
N GLU A 111 14.85 17.91 -14.69
CA GLU A 111 13.81 17.02 -15.21
C GLU A 111 12.82 16.60 -14.12
N HIS A 112 13.31 16.28 -12.93
CA HIS A 112 12.44 15.92 -11.81
C HIS A 112 11.58 17.10 -11.34
N LEU A 113 12.17 18.29 -11.21
CA LEU A 113 11.42 19.50 -10.85
C LEU A 113 10.39 19.86 -11.92
N SER A 114 10.73 19.76 -13.20
CA SER A 114 9.78 19.98 -14.28
C SER A 114 8.59 19.03 -14.20
N ARG A 115 8.82 17.72 -14.00
CA ARG A 115 7.71 16.76 -13.82
C ARG A 115 6.86 17.05 -12.59
N LEU A 116 7.47 17.45 -11.48
CA LEU A 116 6.73 17.82 -10.26
C LEU A 116 5.87 19.06 -10.49
N ILE A 117 6.41 20.08 -11.14
CA ILE A 117 5.69 21.32 -11.46
C ILE A 117 4.56 21.04 -12.45
N GLU A 118 4.79 20.23 -13.48
CA GLU A 118 3.75 19.84 -14.43
C GLU A 118 2.61 19.09 -13.75
N ALA A 119 2.92 18.15 -12.84
CA ALA A 119 1.91 17.42 -12.08
C ALA A 119 1.11 18.35 -11.15
N ASP A 120 1.79 19.27 -10.46
CA ASP A 120 1.16 20.25 -9.58
C ASP A 120 0.25 21.21 -10.35
N ILE A 121 0.73 21.76 -11.48
CA ILE A 121 -0.06 22.62 -12.36
C ILE A 121 -1.27 21.86 -12.91
N SER A 122 -1.09 20.61 -13.36
CA SER A 122 -2.21 19.79 -13.85
C SER A 122 -3.27 19.60 -12.76
N SER A 123 -2.85 19.29 -11.53
CA SER A 123 -3.77 19.16 -10.39
C SER A 123 -4.50 20.47 -10.10
N GLN A 124 -3.80 21.60 -10.14
CA GLN A 124 -4.43 22.92 -9.93
C GLN A 124 -5.42 23.27 -11.04
N ILE A 125 -5.12 22.92 -12.29
CA ILE A 125 -6.04 23.09 -13.43
C ILE A 125 -7.28 22.23 -13.21
N ASP A 126 -7.13 20.96 -12.84
CA ASP A 126 -8.26 20.06 -12.58
C ASP A 126 -9.18 20.61 -11.47
N ASP A 127 -8.58 21.12 -10.39
CA ASP A 127 -9.33 21.75 -9.30
C ASP A 127 -10.05 23.03 -9.73
N LEU A 128 -9.42 23.84 -10.57
CA LEU A 128 -10.01 25.08 -11.09
C LEU A 128 -11.15 24.78 -12.05
N VAL A 129 -10.94 23.85 -12.98
CA VAL A 129 -11.96 23.39 -13.93
C VAL A 129 -13.14 22.79 -13.17
N LYS A 130 -12.89 21.97 -12.14
CA LYS A 130 -13.96 21.42 -11.31
C LYS A 130 -14.81 22.52 -10.67
N LYS A 131 -14.19 23.54 -10.07
CA LYS A 131 -14.90 24.68 -9.47
C LYS A 131 -15.71 25.47 -10.49
N GLU A 132 -15.14 25.72 -11.66
CA GLU A 132 -15.81 26.47 -12.72
C GLU A 132 -16.98 25.68 -13.31
N VAL A 133 -16.78 24.39 -13.53
CA VAL A 133 -17.85 23.48 -13.97
C VAL A 133 -18.96 23.42 -12.93
N GLU A 134 -18.65 23.30 -11.64
CA GLU A 134 -19.67 23.32 -10.57
C GLU A 134 -20.47 24.63 -10.52
N GLN A 135 -19.86 25.76 -10.89
CA GLN A 135 -20.54 27.07 -10.96
C GLN A 135 -21.42 27.20 -12.21
N LEU A 136 -20.99 26.67 -13.35
CA LEU A 136 -21.70 26.79 -14.63
C LEU A 136 -22.72 25.65 -14.85
N LEU A 137 -22.60 24.54 -14.13
CA LEU A 137 -23.50 23.39 -14.22
C LEU A 137 -24.98 23.77 -13.99
N PRO A 138 -25.33 24.58 -12.97
CA PRO A 138 -26.72 24.93 -12.70
C PRO A 138 -27.36 25.81 -13.78
N ASP A 139 -26.54 26.62 -14.47
CA ASP A 139 -27.01 27.51 -15.54
C ASP A 139 -27.18 26.77 -16.87
N CYS A 140 -26.34 25.76 -17.13
CA CYS A 140 -26.39 24.95 -18.35
C CYS A 140 -27.35 23.75 -18.24
N LEU A 141 -27.52 23.20 -17.03
CA LEU A 141 -28.34 22.01 -16.80
C LEU A 141 -29.39 22.28 -15.71
N PRO A 142 -30.68 22.34 -16.08
CA PRO A 142 -31.77 22.45 -15.11
C PRO A 142 -31.64 21.41 -14.00
N LYS A 143 -31.89 21.83 -12.76
CA LYS A 143 -31.77 20.96 -11.57
C LYS A 143 -32.67 19.73 -11.68
N GLU A 144 -33.82 19.86 -12.32
CA GLU A 144 -34.76 18.78 -12.57
C GLU A 144 -34.11 17.62 -13.35
N LEU A 145 -33.29 17.93 -14.35
CA LEU A 145 -32.57 16.90 -15.13
C LEU A 145 -31.41 16.29 -14.33
N GLN A 146 -30.76 17.06 -13.46
CA GLN A 146 -29.72 16.54 -12.56
C GLN A 146 -30.33 15.53 -11.58
N ASP A 147 -31.48 15.88 -11.00
CA ASP A 147 -32.23 15.03 -10.07
C ASP A 147 -32.79 13.79 -10.78
N GLU A 148 -33.26 13.92 -12.02
CA GLU A 148 -33.74 12.80 -12.83
C GLU A 148 -32.59 11.82 -13.16
N VAL A 149 -31.42 12.33 -13.58
CA VAL A 149 -30.24 11.50 -13.82
C VAL A 149 -29.77 10.82 -12.54
N ALA A 150 -29.79 11.53 -11.40
CA ALA A 150 -29.47 10.93 -10.11
C ALA A 150 -30.46 9.82 -9.73
N SER A 151 -31.76 10.03 -9.99
CA SER A 151 -32.80 9.01 -9.77
C SER A 151 -32.58 7.78 -10.65
N TYR A 152 -32.33 7.95 -11.95
CA TYR A 152 -32.06 6.81 -12.84
C TYR A 152 -30.79 6.06 -12.47
N LYS A 153 -29.73 6.75 -12.04
CA LYS A 153 -28.52 6.09 -11.53
C LYS A 153 -28.81 5.24 -10.30
N GLN A 154 -29.64 5.73 -9.38
CA GLN A 154 -30.08 4.95 -8.22
C GLN A 154 -30.91 3.73 -8.63
N GLN A 155 -31.84 3.90 -9.56
CA GLN A 155 -32.65 2.80 -10.10
C GLN A 155 -31.78 1.75 -10.82
N LEU A 156 -30.81 2.17 -11.62
CA LEU A 156 -29.84 1.28 -12.27
C LEU A 156 -29.03 0.49 -11.24
N ALA A 157 -28.50 1.16 -10.21
CA ALA A 157 -27.77 0.48 -9.13
C ALA A 157 -28.65 -0.54 -8.39
N GLU A 158 -29.94 -0.26 -8.21
CA GLU A 158 -30.90 -1.21 -7.64
C GLU A 158 -31.12 -2.42 -8.57
N VAL A 159 -31.33 -2.17 -9.87
CA VAL A 159 -31.56 -3.23 -10.87
C VAL A 159 -30.33 -4.12 -11.01
N GLU A 160 -29.13 -3.55 -11.12
CA GLU A 160 -27.87 -4.30 -11.19
C GLU A 160 -27.68 -5.18 -9.96
N ARG A 161 -28.01 -4.64 -8.79
CA ARG A 161 -27.96 -5.40 -7.53
C ARG A 161 -28.96 -6.53 -7.50
N ASN A 162 -30.20 -6.29 -7.92
CA ASN A 162 -31.24 -7.31 -7.99
C ASN A 162 -30.88 -8.40 -9.00
N LEU A 163 -30.31 -8.02 -10.15
CA LEU A 163 -29.78 -8.95 -11.14
C LEU A 163 -28.67 -9.81 -10.55
N HIS A 164 -27.65 -9.19 -9.95
CA HIS A 164 -26.58 -9.92 -9.27
C HIS A 164 -27.13 -10.89 -8.22
N ASN A 165 -28.03 -10.44 -7.36
CA ASN A 165 -28.65 -11.27 -6.34
C ASN A 165 -29.43 -12.44 -6.94
N SER A 166 -30.15 -12.22 -8.04
CA SER A 166 -30.87 -13.28 -8.74
C SER A 166 -29.93 -14.31 -9.38
N GLU A 167 -28.82 -13.86 -9.97
CA GLU A 167 -27.80 -14.74 -10.55
C GLU A 167 -27.05 -15.52 -9.48
N SER A 168 -26.63 -14.85 -8.40
CA SER A 168 -26.01 -15.49 -7.23
C SER A 168 -26.93 -16.56 -6.64
N ARG A 169 -28.24 -16.29 -6.51
CA ARG A 169 -29.23 -17.31 -6.08
C ARG A 169 -29.31 -18.48 -7.05
N ARG A 170 -29.29 -18.22 -8.37
CA ARG A 170 -29.29 -19.27 -9.40
C ARG A 170 -28.04 -20.15 -9.29
N PHE A 171 -26.86 -19.57 -9.08
CA PHE A 171 -25.63 -20.32 -8.89
C PHE A 171 -25.63 -21.10 -7.57
N ASN A 172 -26.07 -20.47 -6.48
CA ASN A 172 -26.17 -21.12 -5.17
C ASN A 172 -27.15 -22.31 -5.17
N ALA A 173 -28.21 -22.25 -5.98
CA ALA A 173 -29.15 -23.35 -6.16
C ALA A 173 -28.54 -24.58 -6.87
N GLN A 174 -27.45 -24.39 -7.63
CA GLN A 174 -26.74 -25.48 -8.32
C GLN A 174 -25.68 -26.15 -7.43
N LEU A 175 -25.35 -25.56 -6.29
CA LEU A 175 -24.36 -26.12 -5.37
C LEU A 175 -24.85 -27.46 -4.83
N ARG A 176 -23.97 -28.47 -4.83
CA ARG A 176 -24.28 -29.83 -4.38
C ARG A 176 -23.74 -30.07 -2.97
N THR A 177 -24.47 -30.80 -2.13
CA THR A 177 -24.01 -31.19 -0.77
C THR A 177 -22.70 -31.98 -0.78
N SER A 178 -22.41 -32.71 -1.86
CA SER A 178 -21.15 -33.44 -2.02
C SER A 178 -19.92 -32.53 -2.14
N ARG A 179 -20.11 -31.23 -2.42
CA ARG A 179 -19.05 -30.24 -2.61
C ARG A 179 -19.19 -29.08 -1.63
N MET A 180 -19.02 -29.39 -0.34
CA MET A 180 -19.15 -28.39 0.73
C MET A 180 -18.12 -27.25 0.68
N THR A 181 -17.04 -27.44 -0.07
CA THR A 181 -15.96 -26.46 -0.28
C THR A 181 -16.21 -25.50 -1.43
N ASP A 182 -17.28 -25.70 -2.21
CA ASP A 182 -17.60 -24.80 -3.31
C ASP A 182 -18.03 -23.43 -2.75
N PRO A 183 -17.54 -22.32 -3.33
CA PRO A 183 -17.80 -20.99 -2.79
C PRO A 183 -19.26 -20.61 -2.94
N LEU A 184 -19.81 -19.99 -1.90
CA LEU A 184 -21.15 -19.42 -1.93
C LEU A 184 -21.09 -18.05 -2.61
N HIS A 185 -21.91 -17.85 -3.64
CA HIS A 185 -22.01 -16.55 -4.30
C HIS A 185 -22.67 -15.53 -3.36
N THR A 186 -22.05 -14.36 -3.28
CA THR A 186 -22.45 -13.26 -2.39
C THR A 186 -23.78 -12.65 -2.82
N ILE A 187 -24.50 -12.14 -1.83
CA ILE A 187 -25.75 -11.41 -2.04
C ILE A 187 -25.59 -10.03 -1.41
N TYR A 188 -25.91 -9.00 -2.18
CA TYR A 188 -25.87 -7.62 -1.72
C TYR A 188 -27.12 -7.25 -0.93
N LYS A 189 -26.93 -6.46 0.12
CA LYS A 189 -28.01 -5.86 0.93
C LYS A 189 -28.66 -4.69 0.20
N LYS A 190 -29.69 -4.07 0.81
CA LYS A 190 -30.35 -2.87 0.27
C LYS A 190 -29.42 -1.64 0.14
N ASP A 191 -28.31 -1.61 0.88
CA ASP A 191 -27.28 -0.57 0.80
C ASP A 191 -26.22 -0.83 -0.30
N GLY A 192 -26.23 -2.01 -0.94
CA GLY A 192 -25.24 -2.42 -1.93
C GLY A 192 -23.95 -3.02 -1.34
N SER A 193 -23.83 -3.11 -0.02
CA SER A 193 -22.73 -3.78 0.65
C SER A 193 -23.01 -5.27 0.87
N VAL A 194 -21.96 -6.03 1.21
CA VAL A 194 -22.07 -7.42 1.66
C VAL A 194 -21.84 -7.45 3.17
N SER A 195 -22.55 -8.33 3.88
CA SER A 195 -22.33 -8.53 5.31
C SER A 195 -20.95 -9.10 5.59
N ASP A 196 -20.24 -8.57 6.59
CA ASP A 196 -18.95 -9.13 7.04
C ASP A 196 -19.10 -10.57 7.55
N GLY A 197 -20.26 -10.90 8.12
CA GLY A 197 -20.61 -12.26 8.54
C GLY A 197 -21.07 -13.20 7.42
N PHE A 198 -21.00 -12.80 6.14
CA PHE A 198 -21.47 -13.65 5.04
C PHE A 198 -20.52 -14.85 4.85
N PRO A 199 -21.04 -16.10 4.87
CA PRO A 199 -20.21 -17.29 4.77
C PRO A 199 -19.61 -17.43 3.37
N LYS A 200 -18.34 -17.85 3.30
CA LYS A 200 -17.61 -18.01 2.03
C LYS A 200 -17.97 -19.29 1.29
N ASP A 201 -18.42 -20.32 2.00
CA ASP A 201 -18.71 -21.66 1.49
C ASP A 201 -19.93 -22.28 2.21
N LEU A 202 -20.43 -23.39 1.66
CA LEU A 202 -21.52 -24.14 2.30
C LEU A 202 -21.12 -24.68 3.68
N GLY A 203 -19.85 -25.08 3.85
CA GLY A 203 -19.31 -25.51 5.14
C GLY A 203 -19.44 -24.44 6.23
N GLY A 204 -19.01 -23.21 5.95
CA GLY A 204 -19.14 -22.06 6.84
C GLY A 204 -20.60 -21.70 7.11
N LEU A 205 -21.46 -21.78 6.09
CA LEU A 205 -22.91 -21.55 6.23
C LEU A 205 -23.56 -22.54 7.21
N PHE A 206 -23.17 -23.82 7.21
CA PHE A 206 -23.66 -24.82 8.17
C PHE A 206 -23.06 -24.67 9.58
N GLN A 207 -21.91 -24.00 9.70
CA GLN A 207 -21.19 -23.79 10.96
C GLN A 207 -21.50 -22.45 11.64
N LEU A 208 -22.30 -21.57 11.02
CA LEU A 208 -22.70 -20.28 11.60
C LEU A 208 -23.27 -20.43 13.01
N ASP A 209 -22.80 -19.61 13.95
CA ASP A 209 -23.35 -19.53 15.31
C ASP A 209 -24.74 -18.89 15.33
N ASP A 210 -25.50 -19.10 16.41
CA ASP A 210 -26.86 -18.53 16.54
C ASP A 210 -26.86 -17.00 16.48
N GLU A 211 -25.87 -16.37 17.12
CA GLU A 211 -25.73 -14.91 17.15
C GLU A 211 -25.48 -14.35 15.74
N THR A 212 -24.51 -14.93 15.01
CA THR A 212 -24.18 -14.52 13.64
C THR A 212 -25.36 -14.75 12.69
N ALA A 213 -26.11 -15.85 12.84
CA ALA A 213 -27.31 -16.11 12.05
C ALA A 213 -28.41 -15.05 12.31
N LYS A 214 -28.62 -14.64 13.56
CA LYS A 214 -29.57 -13.57 13.92
C LYS A 214 -29.14 -12.21 13.36
N ILE A 215 -27.84 -11.90 13.42
CA ILE A 215 -27.27 -10.68 12.83
C ILE A 215 -27.52 -10.65 11.32
N LEU A 216 -27.19 -11.74 10.62
CA LEU A 216 -27.42 -11.86 9.17
C LEU A 216 -28.90 -11.67 8.82
N MET A 217 -29.80 -12.34 9.54
CA MET A 217 -31.25 -12.19 9.32
C MET A 217 -31.69 -10.72 9.45
N LYS A 218 -31.15 -9.99 10.42
CA LYS A 218 -31.44 -8.56 10.62
C LYS A 218 -30.83 -7.67 9.52
N GLU A 219 -29.58 -7.91 9.15
CA GLU A 219 -28.88 -7.12 8.13
C GLU A 219 -29.49 -7.26 6.74
N TYR A 220 -30.01 -8.45 6.41
CA TYR A 220 -30.70 -8.71 5.14
C TYR A 220 -32.22 -8.43 5.22
N ASP A 221 -32.70 -7.86 6.32
CA ASP A 221 -34.10 -7.47 6.53
C ASP A 221 -35.09 -8.63 6.29
N LEU A 222 -34.71 -9.82 6.79
CA LEU A 222 -35.49 -11.04 6.65
C LEU A 222 -36.50 -11.15 7.81
N ALA A 223 -37.77 -11.37 7.47
CA ALA A 223 -38.83 -11.57 8.46
C ALA A 223 -38.64 -12.88 9.26
N ASP A 224 -39.25 -12.92 10.44
CA ASP A 224 -39.39 -14.11 11.31
C ASP A 224 -38.08 -14.60 11.95
N ILE A 225 -37.32 -13.70 12.59
CA ILE A 225 -36.18 -14.08 13.43
C ILE A 225 -36.67 -14.98 14.56
N SER A 226 -36.17 -16.21 14.59
CA SER A 226 -36.54 -17.25 15.55
C SER A 226 -35.43 -17.43 16.60
N GLU A 227 -35.76 -18.03 17.74
CA GLU A 227 -34.75 -18.41 18.75
C GLU A 227 -33.97 -19.68 18.37
N SER A 228 -34.51 -20.50 17.45
CA SER A 228 -33.76 -21.64 16.90
C SER A 228 -32.82 -21.22 15.79
N ARG A 229 -31.52 -21.46 16.02
CA ARG A 229 -30.43 -21.36 15.03
C ARG A 229 -30.78 -22.03 13.71
N GLU A 230 -31.23 -23.28 13.73
CA GLU A 230 -31.53 -24.06 12.53
C GLU A 230 -32.62 -23.40 11.69
N ARG A 231 -33.63 -22.78 12.33
CA ARG A 231 -34.69 -22.07 11.62
C ARG A 231 -34.16 -20.80 10.95
N ASN A 232 -33.31 -20.02 11.63
CA ASN A 232 -32.69 -18.83 11.07
C ASN A 232 -31.77 -19.17 9.89
N VAL A 233 -30.89 -20.17 10.07
CA VAL A 233 -29.97 -20.62 9.02
C VAL A 233 -30.74 -21.19 7.82
N ASN A 234 -31.79 -21.99 8.03
CA ASN A 234 -32.63 -22.48 6.93
C ASN A 234 -33.33 -21.35 6.16
N ARG A 235 -33.78 -20.32 6.87
CA ARG A 235 -34.42 -19.16 6.22
C ARG A 235 -33.40 -18.36 5.41
N PHE A 236 -32.20 -18.17 5.96
CA PHE A 236 -31.10 -17.53 5.26
C PHE A 236 -30.62 -18.35 4.05
N MET A 237 -30.54 -19.68 4.17
CA MET A 237 -30.27 -20.60 3.04
C MET A 237 -31.29 -20.43 1.92
N GLN A 238 -32.58 -20.42 2.27
CA GLN A 238 -33.65 -20.19 1.32
C GLN A 238 -33.52 -18.83 0.63
N PHE A 239 -33.19 -17.78 1.39
CA PHE A 239 -32.91 -16.46 0.83
C PHE A 239 -31.69 -16.46 -0.11
N CYS A 240 -30.67 -17.25 0.21
CA CYS A 240 -29.49 -17.43 -0.64
C CYS A 240 -29.73 -18.28 -1.89
N GLY A 241 -30.90 -18.88 -2.04
CA GLY A 241 -31.23 -19.80 -3.15
C GLY A 241 -30.73 -21.23 -2.93
N VAL A 242 -30.21 -21.54 -1.75
CA VAL A 242 -29.72 -22.88 -1.40
C VAL A 242 -30.92 -23.79 -1.10
N THR A 243 -31.04 -24.93 -1.77
CA THR A 243 -32.19 -25.85 -1.70
C THR A 243 -32.15 -26.83 -0.52
N TYR A 244 -31.17 -26.67 0.38
CA TYR A 244 -30.94 -27.54 1.52
C TYR A 244 -31.70 -27.09 2.77
N GLN A 245 -32.03 -28.07 3.61
CA GLN A 245 -32.61 -27.84 4.91
C GLN A 245 -31.81 -28.57 5.98
N LEU A 246 -31.34 -27.83 6.99
CA LEU A 246 -30.87 -28.37 8.26
C LEU A 246 -32.06 -28.95 9.00
N VAL A 247 -32.06 -30.26 9.21
CA VAL A 247 -33.03 -30.93 10.06
C VAL A 247 -32.47 -30.95 11.48
N PRO A 248 -33.24 -30.51 12.50
CA PRO A 248 -32.80 -30.65 13.88
C PRO A 248 -32.55 -32.12 14.17
N SER A 249 -31.34 -32.44 14.62
CA SER A 249 -31.03 -33.78 15.11
C SER A 249 -31.88 -34.00 16.36
N SER A 250 -32.92 -34.83 16.23
CA SER A 250 -33.78 -35.21 17.35
C SER A 250 -32.90 -35.65 18.54
N PRO A 251 -33.16 -35.19 19.78
CA PRO A 251 -32.39 -35.55 20.96
C PRO A 251 -32.73 -36.96 21.44
N GLY A 252 -32.60 -37.95 20.55
CA GLY A 252 -33.27 -39.24 20.70
C GLY A 252 -32.50 -40.48 20.28
N VAL A 253 -31.18 -40.44 20.03
CA VAL A 253 -30.32 -41.63 20.08
C VAL A 253 -28.92 -41.20 20.52
N ARG A 254 -28.54 -41.49 21.76
CA ARG A 254 -27.16 -41.38 22.23
C ARG A 254 -26.37 -42.53 21.60
N SER A 255 -25.44 -42.20 20.71
CA SER A 255 -24.24 -43.01 20.47
C SER A 255 -23.03 -42.15 20.81
N PRO A 256 -22.10 -42.63 21.65
CA PRO A 256 -20.91 -41.87 21.99
C PRO A 256 -19.95 -41.84 20.79
N THR A 257 -19.24 -40.72 20.68
CA THR A 257 -18.04 -40.52 19.86
C THR A 257 -18.16 -40.74 18.35
N LYS A 258 -18.58 -39.70 17.63
CA LYS A 258 -17.93 -39.21 16.39
C LYS A 258 -18.55 -37.89 15.93
N SER A 259 -17.69 -37.04 15.37
CA SER A 259 -17.96 -35.74 14.71
C SER A 259 -19.41 -35.55 14.28
N ARG A 260 -20.04 -34.49 14.80
CA ARG A 260 -21.44 -34.12 14.60
C ARG A 260 -21.62 -33.57 13.18
N VAL A 261 -21.71 -34.46 12.20
CA VAL A 261 -22.05 -34.07 10.82
C VAL A 261 -23.57 -33.92 10.72
N PRO A 262 -24.11 -32.74 10.37
CA PRO A 262 -25.54 -32.56 10.20
C PRO A 262 -26.05 -33.38 9.01
N VAL A 263 -27.24 -33.98 9.17
CA VAL A 263 -27.93 -34.69 8.09
C VAL A 263 -28.60 -33.65 7.19
N VAL A 264 -28.11 -33.53 5.96
CA VAL A 264 -28.66 -32.64 4.92
C VAL A 264 -29.57 -33.47 4.02
N ILE A 265 -30.81 -33.03 3.84
CA ILE A 265 -31.77 -33.67 2.94
C ILE A 265 -32.03 -32.72 1.76
N GLU A 266 -31.84 -33.23 0.54
CA GLU A 266 -32.13 -32.54 -0.71
C GLU A 266 -33.64 -32.60 -0.99
N ARG A 267 -34.29 -31.46 -1.22
CA ARG A 267 -35.69 -31.42 -1.66
C ARG A 267 -35.76 -31.60 -3.18
N ALA A 268 -36.53 -32.58 -3.64
CA ALA A 268 -36.92 -32.69 -5.04
C ALA A 268 -37.73 -31.45 -5.44
N GLY A 269 -37.21 -30.64 -6.36
CA GLY A 269 -37.75 -29.34 -6.73
C GLY A 269 -39.05 -29.42 -7.51
N THR A 270 -40.05 -28.63 -7.07
CA THR A 270 -41.15 -28.17 -7.92
C THR A 270 -40.65 -26.95 -8.70
N PRO A 271 -40.85 -26.87 -10.04
CA PRO A 271 -40.41 -25.72 -10.81
C PRO A 271 -41.24 -24.49 -10.42
N ALA A 272 -40.56 -23.46 -9.92
CA ALA A 272 -41.16 -22.15 -9.71
C ALA A 272 -41.43 -21.50 -11.07
N GLN A 273 -42.70 -21.23 -11.36
CA GLN A 273 -43.08 -20.30 -12.41
C GLN A 273 -42.75 -18.89 -11.91
N TRP A 274 -41.99 -18.16 -12.73
CA TRP A 274 -41.58 -16.78 -12.52
C TRP A 274 -42.73 -15.82 -12.79
#